data_AF-A0A087V1S5-F1
#
_entry.id   AF-A0A087V1S5-F1
#
_cell.length_a   1.000
_cell.length_b   1.000
_cell.length_c   1.000
_cell.angle_alpha   90.00
_cell.angle_beta   90.00
_cell.angle_gamma   90.00
#
_symmetry.space_group_name_H-M   'P 1'
#
loop_
_entity.id
_entity.type
_entity.pdbx_description
1 polymer ?
#
loop_
_entity_poly.entity_id
_entity_poly.type
_entity_poly.pdbx_seq_one_letter_code
_entity_poly.pdbx_strand_id
1 'polypeptide(L)'
;MGQHYADPVILNMEAMWEESNPRCPLICLLTMGSDPTQQIESLAKQKGLTFGAISMGQGQEVHARKLMNQNIDEGGWMLLQNCHLGLEFMDELLDKLLTVEKIHDTFRCWITTEVHERFPISLLQASIKFTNEPPQGMRAGLKRTYSTVTQKQLEVISYHQWQPMLYAVSFMHSVVQERRKFGPLGWNIPYEFNTADW
;
A
#
# COMPACT_ATOMS: atom_id res chain seq x y z
N MET A 1 0.53 -28.60 -10.49
CA MET A 1 0.53 -27.57 -9.44
C MET A 1 -0.78 -27.68 -8.65
N GLY A 2 -0.77 -27.54 -7.32
CA GLY A 2 -1.93 -27.77 -6.44
C GLY A 2 -2.82 -26.54 -6.21
N GLN A 3 -3.91 -26.70 -5.46
CA GLN A 3 -4.94 -25.65 -5.24
C GLN A 3 -4.40 -24.41 -4.50
N HIS A 4 -3.39 -24.57 -3.64
CA HIS A 4 -2.74 -23.47 -2.91
C HIS A 4 -2.05 -22.43 -3.83
N TYR A 5 -1.74 -22.78 -5.09
CA TYR A 5 -1.17 -21.82 -6.06
C TYR A 5 -2.24 -20.96 -6.75
N ALA A 6 -3.53 -21.30 -6.58
CA ALA A 6 -4.66 -20.54 -7.10
C ALA A 6 -5.36 -19.71 -6.02
N ASP A 7 -5.03 -19.93 -4.74
CA ASP A 7 -5.62 -19.19 -3.63
C ASP A 7 -5.06 -17.77 -3.55
N PRO A 8 -5.90 -16.75 -3.27
CA PRO A 8 -5.43 -15.38 -3.13
C PRO A 8 -4.52 -15.24 -1.91
N VAL A 9 -3.34 -14.65 -2.11
CA VAL A 9 -2.39 -14.33 -1.04
C VAL A 9 -2.68 -12.93 -0.53
N ILE A 10 -2.82 -12.78 0.78
CA ILE A 10 -2.98 -11.47 1.42
C ILE A 10 -1.63 -10.76 1.41
N LEU A 11 -1.60 -9.52 0.95
CA LEU A 11 -0.41 -8.68 0.96
C LEU A 11 0.11 -8.52 2.40
N ASN A 12 1.37 -8.87 2.62
CA ASN A 12 2.07 -8.63 3.88
C ASN A 12 3.20 -7.61 3.66
N MET A 13 2.94 -6.35 4.03
CA MET A 13 3.92 -5.26 3.87
C MET A 13 5.17 -5.44 4.73
N GLU A 14 5.05 -6.07 5.90
CA GLU A 14 6.19 -6.32 6.78
C GLU A 14 7.16 -7.31 6.14
N ALA A 15 6.66 -8.43 5.61
CA ALA A 15 7.48 -9.42 4.92
C ALA A 15 8.18 -8.82 3.69
N MET A 16 7.47 -8.02 2.88
CA MET A 16 8.07 -7.33 1.74
C MET A 16 9.16 -6.35 2.15
N TRP A 17 8.94 -5.62 3.26
CA TRP A 17 9.94 -4.72 3.80
C TRP A 17 11.20 -5.50 4.25
N GLU A 18 11.04 -6.66 4.89
CA GLU A 18 12.15 -7.52 5.29
C GLU A 18 12.96 -8.05 4.10
N GLU A 19 12.30 -8.36 2.98
CA GLU A 19 12.96 -8.77 1.73
C GLU A 19 13.65 -7.61 1.00
N SER A 20 13.26 -6.37 1.29
CA SER A 20 13.78 -5.17 0.64
C SER A 20 15.12 -4.68 1.22
N ASN A 21 15.86 -3.91 0.41
CA ASN A 21 17.09 -3.25 0.82
C ASN A 21 17.06 -1.73 0.50
N PRO A 22 17.98 -0.91 1.04
CA PRO A 22 17.93 0.54 0.86
C PRO A 22 17.98 1.05 -0.59
N ARG A 23 18.56 0.26 -1.51
CA ARG A 23 18.67 0.61 -2.93
C ARG A 23 17.55 0.02 -3.79
N CYS A 24 16.65 -0.74 -3.18
CA CYS A 24 15.53 -1.39 -3.85
C CYS A 24 14.22 -0.71 -3.45
N PRO A 25 13.70 0.21 -4.28
CA PRO A 25 12.41 0.84 -4.02
C PRO A 25 11.28 -0.19 -4.02
N LEU A 26 10.22 0.12 -3.28
CA LEU A 26 8.97 -0.64 -3.29
C LEU A 26 7.91 0.14 -4.05
N ILE A 27 7.43 -0.40 -5.17
CA ILE A 27 6.45 0.25 -6.04
C ILE A 27 5.09 -0.43 -5.88
N CYS A 28 4.12 0.34 -5.38
CA CYS A 28 2.72 -0.02 -5.44
C CYS A 28 2.13 0.46 -6.76
N LEU A 29 1.67 -0.49 -7.58
CA LEU A 29 0.80 -0.21 -8.71
C LEU A 29 -0.60 0.01 -8.16
N LEU A 30 -1.10 1.24 -8.29
CA LEU A 30 -2.39 1.63 -7.77
C LEU A 30 -3.51 1.02 -8.62
N THR A 31 -4.48 0.44 -7.93
CA THR A 31 -5.79 0.11 -8.46
C THR A 31 -6.82 1.04 -7.82
N MET A 32 -7.91 1.32 -8.53
CA MET A 32 -9.00 2.17 -8.05
C MET A 32 -9.42 1.80 -6.62
N GLY A 33 -9.29 2.75 -5.71
CA GLY A 33 -9.69 2.61 -4.31
C GLY A 33 -8.81 1.78 -3.40
N SER A 34 -7.53 1.61 -3.76
CA SER A 34 -6.59 0.95 -2.87
C SER A 34 -5.25 1.65 -2.78
N ASP A 35 -5.21 2.69 -1.95
CA ASP A 35 -4.00 3.41 -1.58
C ASP A 35 -3.32 2.76 -0.35
N PRO A 36 -2.06 2.31 -0.44
CA PRO A 36 -1.33 1.72 0.68
C PRO A 36 -0.78 2.74 1.69
N THR A 37 -0.94 4.06 1.47
CA THR A 37 -0.28 5.13 2.24
C THR A 37 -0.43 4.95 3.75
N GLN A 38 -1.66 4.77 4.24
CA GLN A 38 -1.91 4.61 5.68
C GLN A 38 -1.24 3.35 6.26
N GLN A 39 -1.23 2.25 5.49
CA GLN A 39 -0.61 1.00 5.93
C GLN A 39 0.91 1.16 6.05
N ILE A 40 1.54 1.84 5.10
CA ILE A 40 2.98 2.14 5.10
C ILE A 40 3.33 3.07 6.27
N GLU A 41 2.54 4.13 6.50
CA GLU A 41 2.75 5.05 7.62
C GLU A 41 2.62 4.35 8.98
N SER A 42 1.58 3.52 9.15
CA SER A 42 1.39 2.73 10.37
C SER A 42 2.55 1.76 10.62
N LEU A 43 3.05 1.10 9.58
CA LEU A 43 4.19 0.20 9.68
C LEU A 43 5.48 0.95 10.04
N ALA A 44 5.74 2.11 9.42
CA ALA A 44 6.90 2.94 9.76
C ALA A 44 6.87 3.37 11.24
N LYS A 45 5.70 3.80 11.74
CA LYS A 45 5.49 4.15 13.16
C LYS A 45 5.73 2.95 14.07
N GLN A 46 5.25 1.76 13.71
CA GLN A 46 5.48 0.53 14.48
C GLN A 46 6.97 0.18 14.56
N LYS A 47 7.75 0.45 13.50
CA LYS A 47 9.20 0.24 13.48
C LYS A 47 10.01 1.39 14.10
N GLY A 48 9.35 2.45 14.56
CA GLY A 48 10.00 3.61 15.17
C GLY A 48 10.84 4.43 14.18
N LEU A 49 10.50 4.39 12.89
CA LEU A 49 11.23 5.08 11.83
C LEU A 49 10.55 6.40 11.46
N THR A 50 11.34 7.38 11.04
CA THR A 50 10.82 8.62 10.44
C THR A 50 10.11 8.29 9.14
N PHE A 51 8.99 8.97 8.88
CA PHE A 51 8.18 8.80 7.68
C PHE A 51 7.85 10.16 7.08
N GLY A 52 8.12 10.33 5.79
CA GLY A 52 7.73 11.51 5.02
C GLY A 52 7.01 11.10 3.75
N ALA A 53 5.88 11.74 3.46
CA ALA A 53 5.12 11.50 2.23
C ALA A 53 5.06 12.78 1.38
N ILE A 54 5.25 12.63 0.07
CA ILE A 54 5.16 13.71 -0.91
C ILE A 54 4.31 13.22 -2.09
N SER A 55 3.24 13.95 -2.38
CA SER A 55 2.46 13.71 -3.59
C SER A 55 3.11 14.42 -4.76
N MET A 56 3.50 13.66 -5.79
CA MET A 56 4.15 14.18 -6.97
C MET A 56 3.17 15.01 -7.82
N GLY A 57 3.70 16.08 -8.36
CA GLY A 57 2.98 17.07 -9.16
C GLY A 57 3.91 18.24 -9.47
N GLN A 58 3.38 19.28 -10.10
CA GLN A 58 4.20 20.40 -10.54
C GLN A 58 4.92 21.07 -9.36
N GLY A 59 6.26 21.14 -9.43
CA GLY A 59 7.12 21.81 -8.44
C GLY A 59 7.40 21.01 -7.17
N GLN A 60 6.94 19.76 -7.07
CA GLN A 60 7.18 18.90 -5.90
C GLN A 60 8.57 18.24 -5.92
N GLU A 61 9.30 18.29 -7.04
CA GLU A 61 10.63 17.65 -7.13
C GLU A 61 11.61 18.24 -6.12
N VAL A 62 11.52 19.53 -5.81
CA VAL A 62 12.41 20.19 -4.85
C VAL A 62 12.22 19.62 -3.43
N HIS A 63 10.97 19.43 -3.02
CA HIS A 63 10.64 18.82 -1.74
C HIS A 63 11.05 17.34 -1.72
N ALA A 64 10.81 16.62 -2.82
CA ALA A 64 11.17 15.22 -2.97
C ALA A 64 12.69 15.00 -2.86
N ARG A 65 13.50 15.84 -3.54
CA ARG A 65 14.97 15.83 -3.42
C ARG A 65 15.44 16.07 -2.00
N LYS A 66 14.84 17.06 -1.32
CA LYS A 66 15.21 17.40 0.06
C LYS A 66 14.93 16.22 0.99
N LEU A 67 13.73 15.65 0.92
CA LEU A 67 13.34 14.49 1.74
C LEU A 67 14.22 13.26 1.44
N MET A 68 14.51 13.02 0.15
CA MET A 68 15.37 11.93 -0.28
C MET A 68 16.77 12.06 0.30
N ASN A 69 17.42 13.22 0.17
CA ASN A 69 18.78 13.42 0.69
C ASN A 69 18.82 13.29 2.22
N GLN A 70 17.83 13.86 2.92
CA GLN A 70 17.70 13.72 4.37
C GLN A 70 17.60 12.25 4.79
N ASN A 71 16.71 11.48 4.17
CA ASN A 71 16.51 10.09 4.55
C ASN A 71 17.65 9.16 4.08
N ILE A 72 18.38 9.51 3.03
CA ILE A 72 19.59 8.79 2.61
C ILE A 72 20.67 8.89 3.69
N ASP A 73 20.83 10.06 4.29
CA ASP A 73 21.87 10.33 5.30
C ASP A 73 21.45 9.88 6.71
N GLU A 74 20.22 10.20 7.13
CA GLU A 74 19.72 9.97 8.49
C GLU A 74 18.93 8.65 8.63
N GLY A 75 18.54 8.03 7.52
CA GLY A 75 17.63 6.90 7.49
C GLY A 75 16.16 7.29 7.54
N GLY A 76 15.29 6.28 7.54
CA GLY A 76 13.84 6.47 7.53
C GLY A 76 13.20 6.29 6.16
N TRP A 77 11.88 6.45 6.11
CA TRP A 77 11.08 6.07 4.96
C TRP A 77 10.55 7.30 4.26
N MET A 78 10.69 7.31 2.94
CA MET A 78 10.01 8.28 2.08
C MET A 78 8.95 7.58 1.26
N LEU A 79 7.79 8.22 1.11
CA LEU A 79 6.71 7.81 0.22
C LEU A 79 6.52 8.88 -0.86
N LEU A 80 6.70 8.50 -2.12
CA LEU A 80 6.37 9.33 -3.27
C LEU A 80 5.03 8.85 -3.83
N GLN A 81 4.01 9.70 -3.79
CA GLN A 81 2.68 9.36 -4.27
C GLN A 81 2.46 9.88 -5.68
N ASN A 82 1.60 9.23 -6.45
CA ASN A 82 1.18 9.67 -7.78
C ASN A 82 2.37 9.89 -8.76
N CYS A 83 3.37 9.02 -8.72
CA CYS A 83 4.62 9.20 -9.47
C CYS A 83 4.48 9.19 -10.99
N HIS A 84 3.36 8.70 -11.53
CA HIS A 84 2.99 8.87 -12.94
C HIS A 84 2.90 10.35 -13.37
N LEU A 85 2.72 11.27 -12.42
CA LEU A 85 2.73 12.73 -12.64
C LEU A 85 4.13 13.37 -12.59
N GLY A 86 5.17 12.61 -12.21
CA GLY A 86 6.53 13.11 -11.96
C GLY A 86 7.60 12.20 -12.56
N LEU A 87 7.46 11.84 -13.83
CA LEU A 87 8.30 10.83 -14.51
C LEU A 87 9.79 11.20 -14.53
N GLU A 88 10.12 12.47 -14.81
CA GLU A 88 11.52 12.94 -14.85
C GLU A 88 12.22 12.75 -13.51
N PHE A 89 11.48 12.92 -12.41
CA PHE A 89 12.03 12.68 -11.07
C PHE A 89 12.25 11.19 -10.79
N MET A 90 11.51 10.29 -11.43
CA MET A 90 11.73 8.84 -11.27
C MET A 90 13.05 8.39 -11.88
N ASP A 91 13.45 8.97 -13.01
CA ASP A 91 14.76 8.73 -13.61
C ASP A 91 15.88 9.26 -12.70
N GLU A 92 15.73 10.46 -12.16
CA GLU A 92 16.66 11.04 -11.21
C GLU A 92 16.77 10.24 -9.91
N LEU A 93 15.64 9.80 -9.36
CA LEU A 93 15.60 8.97 -8.16
C LEU A 93 16.44 7.72 -8.35
N LEU A 94 16.26 7.03 -9.48
CA LEU A 94 17.04 5.84 -9.80
C LEU A 94 18.53 6.16 -9.90
N ASP A 95 18.90 7.20 -10.65
CA ASP A 95 20.30 7.61 -10.80
C ASP A 95 20.93 7.92 -9.43
N LYS A 96 20.20 8.63 -8.56
CA LYS A 96 20.67 8.94 -7.20
C LYS A 96 20.89 7.69 -6.36
N LEU A 97 19.96 6.73 -6.40
CA LEU A 97 20.07 5.47 -5.65
C LEU A 97 21.23 4.58 -6.14
N LEU A 98 21.61 4.70 -7.41
CA LEU A 98 22.74 3.96 -7.99
C LEU A 98 24.08 4.65 -7.70
N THR A 99 24.15 5.98 -7.82
CA THR A 99 25.40 6.76 -7.75
C THR A 99 25.86 7.09 -6.34
N VAL A 100 24.94 7.20 -5.37
CA VAL A 100 25.32 7.53 -4.00
C VAL A 100 26.22 6.44 -3.41
N GLU A 101 27.29 6.82 -2.70
CA GLU A 101 28.25 5.85 -2.15
C GLU A 101 27.70 5.15 -0.91
N LYS A 102 27.13 5.92 0.02
CA LYS A 102 26.60 5.46 1.30
C LYS A 102 25.12 5.81 1.42
N ILE A 103 24.32 4.83 1.82
CA ILE A 103 22.90 4.99 2.14
C ILE A 103 22.72 4.39 3.52
N HIS A 104 21.94 5.06 4.36
CA HIS A 104 21.59 4.55 5.68
C HIS A 104 20.80 3.22 5.58
N ASP A 105 21.13 2.24 6.43
CA ASP A 105 20.58 0.87 6.32
C ASP A 105 19.05 0.79 6.52
N THR A 106 18.49 1.74 7.27
CA THR A 106 17.03 1.83 7.51
C THR A 106 16.28 2.59 6.41
N PHE A 107 16.99 3.22 5.47
CA PHE A 107 16.36 3.98 4.39
C PHE A 107 15.48 3.07 3.54
N ARG A 108 14.24 3.48 3.26
CA ARG A 108 13.39 2.84 2.26
C ARG A 108 12.62 3.86 1.45
N CYS A 109 12.55 3.62 0.14
CA CYS A 109 11.77 4.42 -0.78
C CYS A 109 10.52 3.64 -1.20
N TRP A 110 9.36 4.18 -0.87
CA TRP A 110 8.06 3.69 -1.28
C TRP A 110 7.52 4.59 -2.38
N ILE A 111 6.90 3.99 -3.40
CA ILE A 111 6.38 4.69 -4.56
C ILE A 111 4.95 4.21 -4.80
N THR A 112 4.02 5.13 -5.03
CA THR A 112 2.70 4.79 -5.59
C THR A 112 2.54 5.40 -6.96
N THR A 113 2.07 4.61 -7.92
CA THR A 113 1.88 5.06 -9.30
C THR A 113 0.73 4.33 -9.96
N GLU A 114 0.03 5.00 -10.86
CA GLU A 114 -0.82 4.36 -11.85
C GLU A 114 0.03 3.81 -13.00
N VAL A 115 -0.59 2.97 -13.82
CA VAL A 115 0.04 2.42 -15.03
C VAL A 115 0.30 3.57 -16.00
N HIS A 116 1.56 3.72 -16.43
CA HIS A 116 1.96 4.76 -17.38
C HIS A 116 3.03 4.25 -18.34
N GLU A 117 2.83 4.44 -19.65
CA GLU A 117 3.69 3.86 -20.70
C GLU A 117 5.14 4.35 -20.65
N ARG A 118 5.35 5.60 -20.23
CA ARG A 118 6.68 6.21 -20.11
C ARG A 118 7.31 6.07 -18.73
N PHE A 119 6.75 5.22 -17.85
CA PHE A 119 7.36 5.00 -16.54
C PHE A 119 8.71 4.29 -16.69
N PRO A 120 9.79 4.69 -15.99
CA PRO A 120 11.12 4.15 -16.23
C PRO A 120 11.22 2.64 -16.00
N ILE A 121 11.53 1.90 -17.08
CA ILE A 121 11.65 0.43 -17.04
C ILE A 121 12.79 0.00 -16.11
N SER A 122 13.90 0.74 -16.12
CA SER A 122 15.04 0.47 -15.24
C SER A 122 14.66 0.54 -13.76
N LEU A 123 13.81 1.50 -13.39
CA LEU A 123 13.30 1.63 -12.02
C LEU A 123 12.37 0.46 -11.67
N LEU A 124 11.52 0.04 -12.61
CA LEU A 124 10.70 -1.17 -12.44
C LEU A 124 11.54 -2.44 -12.30
N GLN A 125 12.68 -2.53 -12.98
CA GLN A 125 13.58 -3.68 -12.85
C GLN A 125 14.31 -3.71 -11.50
N ALA A 126 14.71 -2.53 -10.99
CA ALA A 126 15.44 -2.40 -9.73
C ALA A 126 14.55 -2.45 -8.46
N SER A 127 13.23 -2.57 -8.62
CA SER A 127 12.26 -2.47 -7.52
C SER A 127 11.49 -3.77 -7.26
N ILE A 128 10.97 -3.88 -6.04
CA ILE A 128 9.90 -4.81 -5.69
C ILE A 128 8.57 -4.19 -6.11
N LYS A 129 7.79 -4.91 -6.92
CA LYS A 129 6.47 -4.47 -7.39
C LYS A 129 5.40 -5.21 -6.63
N PHE A 130 4.39 -4.49 -6.19
CA PHE A 130 3.22 -5.08 -5.54
C PHE A 130 1.96 -4.33 -5.91
N THR A 131 0.83 -4.98 -5.68
CA THR A 131 -0.51 -4.42 -5.83
C THR A 131 -1.22 -4.55 -4.49
N ASN A 132 -1.87 -3.49 -4.03
CA ASN A 132 -2.69 -3.53 -2.82
C ASN A 132 -4.14 -3.90 -3.16
N GLU A 133 -4.39 -4.87 -4.04
CA GLU A 133 -5.76 -5.15 -4.48
C GLU A 133 -6.65 -5.64 -3.33
N PRO A 134 -7.94 -5.25 -3.31
CA PRO A 134 -8.88 -5.85 -2.38
C PRO A 134 -8.96 -7.35 -2.64
N PRO A 135 -8.86 -8.19 -1.59
CA PRO A 135 -8.84 -9.63 -1.74
C PRO A 135 -10.15 -10.09 -2.36
N GLN A 136 -10.05 -10.94 -3.38
CA GLN A 136 -11.22 -11.37 -4.12
C GLN A 136 -11.95 -12.50 -3.40
N GLY A 137 -13.26 -12.33 -3.24
CA GLY A 137 -14.17 -13.33 -2.71
C GLY A 137 -14.53 -13.08 -1.25
N MET A 138 -15.75 -13.49 -0.88
CA MET A 138 -16.35 -13.25 0.44
C MET A 138 -15.43 -13.62 1.62
N ARG A 139 -14.81 -14.80 1.56
CA ARG A 139 -13.92 -15.28 2.65
C ARG A 139 -12.68 -14.41 2.79
N ALA A 140 -12.12 -13.95 1.67
CA ALA A 140 -10.89 -13.18 1.64
C ALA A 140 -11.14 -11.73 2.06
N GLY A 141 -12.28 -11.14 1.64
CA GLY A 141 -12.78 -9.85 2.15
C GLY A 141 -12.95 -9.84 3.67
N LEU A 142 -13.66 -10.85 4.21
CA LEU A 142 -13.81 -11.02 5.65
C LEU A 142 -12.48 -11.12 6.38
N LYS A 143 -11.55 -11.95 5.90
CA LYS A 143 -10.22 -12.08 6.51
C LYS A 143 -9.48 -10.74 6.58
N ARG A 144 -9.58 -9.91 5.53
CA ARG A 144 -8.99 -8.56 5.53
C ARG A 144 -9.66 -7.64 6.54
N THR A 145 -10.99 -7.59 6.59
CA THR A 145 -11.70 -6.80 7.60
C THR A 145 -11.32 -7.25 9.01
N TYR A 146 -11.21 -8.55 9.27
CA TYR A 146 -10.76 -9.04 10.57
C TYR A 146 -9.29 -8.78 10.87
N SER A 147 -8.42 -8.64 9.85
CA SER A 147 -7.01 -8.31 10.06
C SER A 147 -6.79 -6.90 10.64
N THR A 148 -7.76 -6.00 10.47
CA THR A 148 -7.71 -4.65 11.06
C THR A 148 -8.30 -4.60 12.47
N VAL A 149 -9.06 -5.63 12.88
CA VAL A 149 -9.69 -5.70 14.21
C VAL A 149 -8.70 -6.25 15.23
N THR A 150 -8.42 -5.48 16.27
CA THR A 150 -7.56 -5.92 17.38
C THR A 150 -8.34 -6.75 18.42
N GLN A 151 -7.63 -7.60 19.18
CA GLN A 151 -8.24 -8.35 20.29
C GLN A 151 -8.94 -7.43 21.30
N LYS A 152 -8.35 -6.26 21.57
CA LYS A 152 -8.96 -5.25 22.44
C LYS A 152 -10.32 -4.80 21.93
N GLN A 153 -10.46 -4.57 20.61
CA GLN A 153 -11.72 -4.19 19.97
C GLN A 153 -12.78 -5.31 20.06
N LEU A 154 -12.36 -6.57 19.95
CA LEU A 154 -13.24 -7.72 20.14
C LEU A 154 -13.77 -7.83 21.57
N GLU A 155 -13.02 -7.35 22.55
CA GLU A 155 -13.32 -7.47 23.98
C GLU A 155 -13.84 -6.18 24.63
N VAL A 156 -14.01 -5.08 23.87
CA VAL A 156 -14.49 -3.78 24.42
C VAL A 156 -15.83 -3.94 25.14
N ILE A 157 -16.70 -4.78 24.59
CA ILE A 157 -18.07 -4.95 25.06
C ILE A 157 -18.24 -6.40 25.53
N SER A 158 -18.57 -6.57 26.81
CA SER A 158 -18.79 -7.88 27.43
C SER A 158 -20.13 -8.53 27.10
N TYR A 159 -21.02 -7.83 26.37
CA TYR A 159 -22.30 -8.39 25.91
C TYR A 159 -22.08 -9.45 24.83
N HIS A 160 -22.75 -10.59 24.97
CA HIS A 160 -22.63 -11.73 24.06
C HIS A 160 -23.08 -11.41 22.61
N GLN A 161 -23.84 -10.34 22.40
CA GLN A 161 -24.31 -9.89 21.08
C GLN A 161 -23.22 -9.15 20.28
N TRP A 162 -22.16 -8.65 20.92
CA TRP A 162 -21.14 -7.83 20.26
C TRP A 162 -20.44 -8.57 19.13
N GLN A 163 -19.93 -9.78 19.39
CA GLN A 163 -19.19 -10.56 18.40
C GLN A 163 -20.06 -10.98 17.19
N PRO A 164 -21.29 -11.50 17.37
CA PRO A 164 -22.20 -11.73 16.24
C PRO A 164 -22.53 -10.48 15.44
N MET A 165 -22.71 -9.32 16.10
CA MET A 165 -23.01 -8.06 15.42
C MET A 165 -21.83 -7.59 14.58
N LEU A 166 -20.61 -7.64 15.12
CA LEU A 166 -19.39 -7.31 14.40
C LEU A 166 -19.20 -8.21 13.17
N TYR A 167 -19.49 -9.51 13.31
CA TYR A 167 -19.50 -10.44 12.19
C TYR A 167 -20.54 -10.06 11.13
N ALA A 168 -21.77 -9.75 11.54
CA ALA A 168 -22.83 -9.37 10.61
C ALA A 168 -22.47 -8.12 9.80
N VAL A 169 -21.89 -7.09 10.45
CA VAL A 169 -21.43 -5.86 9.77
C VAL A 169 -20.27 -6.17 8.82
N SER A 170 -19.26 -6.91 9.26
CA SER A 170 -18.11 -7.29 8.43
C SER A 170 -18.53 -8.14 7.22
N PHE A 171 -19.49 -9.04 7.41
CA PHE A 171 -20.08 -9.85 6.35
C PHE A 171 -20.83 -8.98 5.35
N MET A 172 -21.69 -8.07 5.82
CA MET A 172 -22.44 -7.17 4.96
C MET A 172 -21.51 -6.26 4.14
N HIS A 173 -20.48 -5.70 4.77
CA HIS A 173 -19.46 -4.91 4.10
C HIS A 173 -18.77 -5.71 2.98
N SER A 174 -18.38 -6.96 3.26
CA SER A 174 -17.79 -7.86 2.25
C SER A 174 -18.76 -8.17 1.10
N VAL A 175 -20.05 -8.41 1.38
CA VAL A 175 -21.08 -8.66 0.35
C VAL A 175 -21.20 -7.45 -0.58
N VAL A 176 -21.28 -6.25 0.00
CA VAL A 176 -21.46 -5.00 -0.73
C VAL A 176 -20.28 -4.70 -1.66
N GLN A 177 -19.05 -4.94 -1.17
CA GLN A 177 -17.83 -4.86 -1.98
C GLN A 177 -17.84 -5.87 -3.13
N GLU A 178 -18.09 -7.15 -2.84
CA GLU A 178 -18.09 -8.22 -3.85
C GLU A 178 -19.18 -8.04 -4.91
N ARG A 179 -20.31 -7.44 -4.54
CA ARG A 179 -21.41 -7.16 -5.46
C ARG A 179 -21.01 -6.21 -6.60
N ARG A 180 -19.97 -5.37 -6.42
CA ARG A 180 -19.43 -4.49 -7.49
C ARG A 180 -18.94 -5.27 -8.71
N LYS A 181 -18.52 -6.53 -8.54
CA LYS A 181 -18.02 -7.37 -9.64
C LYS A 181 -19.06 -7.65 -10.73
N PHE A 182 -20.35 -7.52 -10.40
CA PHE A 182 -21.44 -7.76 -11.34
C PHE A 182 -21.84 -6.52 -12.16
N GLY A 183 -21.06 -5.44 -12.09
CA GLY A 183 -21.31 -4.21 -12.84
C GLY A 183 -22.72 -3.66 -12.58
N PRO A 184 -23.47 -3.28 -13.62
CA PRO A 184 -24.84 -2.76 -13.47
C PRO A 184 -25.83 -3.70 -12.77
N LEU A 185 -25.62 -5.02 -12.81
CA LEU A 185 -26.47 -5.98 -12.08
C LEU A 185 -26.24 -5.93 -10.56
N GLY A 186 -25.03 -5.53 -10.17
CA GLY A 186 -24.66 -5.31 -8.77
C GLY A 186 -25.12 -3.94 -8.28
N TRP A 187 -24.63 -2.90 -8.96
CA TRP A 187 -24.86 -1.49 -8.66
C TRP A 187 -25.04 -0.71 -9.96
N ASN A 188 -26.11 0.07 -10.08
CA ASN A 188 -26.35 0.92 -11.26
C ASN A 188 -25.24 1.96 -11.48
N ILE A 189 -24.67 2.47 -10.40
CA ILE A 189 -23.54 3.41 -10.40
C ILE A 189 -22.42 2.79 -9.54
N PRO A 190 -21.19 2.66 -10.05
CA PRO A 190 -20.07 2.17 -9.26
C PRO A 190 -19.85 3.06 -8.03
N TYR A 191 -19.88 2.46 -6.84
CA TYR A 191 -19.49 3.11 -5.60
C TYR A 191 -18.29 2.40 -5.00
N GLU A 192 -17.37 3.17 -4.43
CA GLU A 192 -16.10 2.67 -3.92
C GLU A 192 -16.16 2.46 -2.40
N PHE A 193 -16.76 1.35 -1.99
CA PHE A 193 -16.80 0.94 -0.58
C PHE A 193 -15.39 0.65 -0.07
N ASN A 194 -14.93 1.42 0.92
CA ASN A 194 -13.60 1.32 1.50
C ASN A 194 -13.68 1.12 3.03
N THR A 195 -12.52 1.06 3.70
CA THR A 195 -12.46 0.82 5.15
C THR A 195 -13.14 1.89 6.00
N ALA A 196 -13.33 3.11 5.49
CA ALA A 196 -14.05 4.17 6.21
C ALA A 196 -15.58 3.96 6.22
N ASP A 197 -16.11 3.14 5.30
CA ASP A 197 -17.53 2.76 5.26
C ASP A 197 -17.88 1.60 6.21
N TRP A 198 -16.86 0.93 6.76
CA TRP A 198 -16.99 -0.17 7.72
C TRP A 198 -16.98 0.35 9.16
#